data_AF-A0A7J6XWQ4-F1
#
_entry.id   AF-A0A7J6XWQ4-F1
#
_cell.length_a   1.000
_cell.length_b   1.000
_cell.length_c   1.000
_cell.angle_alpha   90.00
_cell.angle_beta   90.00
_cell.angle_gamma   90.00
#
_symmetry.space_group_name_H-M   'P 1'
#
loop_
_entity.id
_entity.type
_entity.pdbx_description
1 polymer ?
#
loop_
_entity_poly.entity_id
_entity_poly.type
_entity_poly.pdbx_seq_one_letter_code
_entity_poly.pdbx_strand_id
1 'polypeptide(L)'
;MRQPRHTAPLLPLLLPWLMMVVCCAGVCVAADRAVKHRCGFDAMMKKYGRLPTAVVREVPRRGQGAVQAYTAASEDGDDGWAPIRIRVSAEDMHSPLRHCTAAGDLRIDHSGRAITCEADDVLTEERRNIILRQTLPAAIQLHAERLSVRPVTRPVLIPRTGLGLCDNFTIPHKHHTVGVADADMIIYANGFPTSGPNAWAVPCFLLDDGRPFAAAVNFDPRQVAVTNEDVRVAAHELGHALGFDVDDFVVFNMISEVPNVRGMPKVSVISTPKTKAMARQYHNCPTLEGIELEDEGGSGTALSHWRKRNMKDEMMTSIVEVGLYSALTLAAFEDMGVYLANYSAAELLWWGSNSGCGLLEKKCMTDGISEYPDLFCNQFDDYAKGSARMTVCLWASVT
;
A
#
# COMPACT_ATOMS: atom_id res chain seq x y z
N MET A 1 -0.56 64.77 -73.97
CA MET A 1 -1.09 64.13 -75.19
C MET A 1 -1.68 62.76 -74.81
N ARG A 2 -2.92 62.52 -75.25
CA ARG A 2 -3.61 61.24 -75.55
C ARG A 2 -3.34 59.97 -74.68
N GLN A 3 -4.44 59.49 -74.09
CA GLN A 3 -4.82 58.09 -73.73
C GLN A 3 -4.57 57.05 -74.85
N PRO A 4 -4.75 55.69 -74.69
CA PRO A 4 -5.38 54.93 -73.59
C PRO A 4 -4.82 53.50 -73.22
N ARG A 5 -5.42 52.93 -72.15
CA ARG A 5 -5.89 51.52 -71.90
C ARG A 5 -4.91 50.35 -71.74
N HIS A 6 -5.05 49.63 -70.61
CA HIS A 6 -5.40 48.19 -70.51
C HIS A 6 -5.82 47.91 -69.04
N THR A 7 -7.11 47.75 -68.74
CA THR A 7 -7.90 46.49 -68.59
C THR A 7 -7.44 45.56 -67.45
N ALA A 8 -8.24 45.56 -66.38
CA ALA A 8 -8.26 44.58 -65.29
C ALA A 8 -9.10 43.33 -65.66
N PRO A 9 -8.94 42.23 -64.88
CA PRO A 9 -10.07 41.52 -64.29
C PRO A 9 -9.86 41.42 -62.75
N LEU A 10 -10.76 41.90 -61.88
CA LEU A 10 -12.00 41.26 -61.40
C LEU A 10 -11.83 39.79 -60.97
N LEU A 11 -11.52 39.60 -59.68
CA LEU A 11 -12.08 38.52 -58.86
C LEU A 11 -12.65 39.13 -57.56
N PRO A 12 -13.81 38.66 -57.07
CA PRO A 12 -14.66 39.42 -56.17
C PRO A 12 -14.39 39.13 -54.69
N LEU A 13 -14.64 40.16 -53.87
CA LEU A 13 -14.79 40.05 -52.42
C LEU A 13 -15.76 38.94 -52.04
N LEU A 14 -15.26 37.92 -51.36
CA LEU A 14 -16.02 37.13 -50.39
C LEU A 14 -15.46 37.44 -49.01
N LEU A 15 -16.11 38.40 -48.37
CA LEU A 15 -16.64 38.33 -47.01
C LEU A 15 -15.81 37.62 -45.93
N PRO A 16 -15.61 38.28 -44.76
CA PRO A 16 -14.74 37.81 -43.68
C PRO A 16 -15.33 36.59 -42.99
N TRP A 17 -14.90 35.40 -43.41
CA TRP A 17 -15.12 34.13 -42.73
C TRP A 17 -13.76 33.52 -42.36
N LEU A 18 -12.98 34.26 -41.58
CA LEU A 18 -11.77 33.76 -40.92
C LEU A 18 -11.77 34.12 -39.42
N MET A 19 -12.96 34.12 -38.82
CA MET A 19 -13.21 34.28 -37.39
C MET A 19 -14.34 33.33 -37.00
N MET A 20 -14.09 32.03 -37.08
CA MET A 20 -14.71 30.93 -36.32
C MET A 20 -14.40 29.60 -37.03
N VAL A 21 -14.08 28.59 -36.23
CA VAL A 21 -13.88 27.18 -36.61
C VAL A 21 -12.51 26.84 -37.24
N VAL A 22 -11.48 26.70 -36.39
CA VAL A 22 -10.88 25.39 -36.05
C VAL A 22 -10.31 25.49 -34.63
N CYS A 23 -11.21 25.62 -33.65
CA CYS A 23 -11.00 25.00 -32.35
C CYS A 23 -11.23 23.52 -32.56
N CYS A 24 -10.16 22.73 -32.76
CA CYS A 24 -10.09 21.27 -32.65
C CYS A 24 -8.77 20.78 -33.27
N ALA A 25 -7.64 21.40 -32.90
CA ALA A 25 -6.39 20.66 -32.83
C ALA A 25 -6.30 20.19 -31.39
N GLY A 26 -6.88 19.02 -31.13
CA GLY A 26 -6.88 18.37 -29.84
C GLY A 26 -5.45 18.30 -29.34
N VAL A 27 -5.16 19.12 -28.34
CA VAL A 27 -4.11 18.86 -27.38
C VAL A 27 -4.35 17.42 -26.95
N CYS A 28 -3.48 16.51 -27.38
CA CYS A 28 -3.28 15.26 -26.68
C CYS A 28 -2.84 15.66 -25.28
N VAL A 29 -3.81 15.90 -24.40
CA VAL A 29 -3.61 15.79 -22.97
C VAL A 29 -3.37 14.30 -22.80
N ALA A 30 -2.11 13.90 -22.94
CA ALA A 30 -1.63 12.73 -22.23
C ALA A 30 -2.07 12.98 -20.79
N ALA A 31 -3.06 12.20 -20.33
CA ALA A 31 -3.50 12.25 -18.96
C ALA A 31 -2.25 12.16 -18.10
N ASP A 32 -2.03 13.21 -17.33
CA ASP A 32 -0.87 13.32 -16.46
C ASP A 32 -0.86 12.07 -15.57
N ARG A 33 0.19 11.24 -15.69
CA ARG A 33 0.36 10.01 -14.89
C ARG A 33 0.70 10.32 -13.43
N ALA A 34 0.67 11.58 -13.01
CA ALA A 34 0.82 12.01 -11.62
C ALA A 34 -0.41 11.67 -10.73
N VAL A 35 -1.03 10.50 -10.94
CA VAL A 35 -2.06 9.99 -10.04
C VAL A 35 -1.35 9.33 -8.86
N LYS A 36 -1.24 10.07 -7.75
CA LYS A 36 -0.80 9.55 -6.46
C LYS A 36 -1.55 8.24 -6.15
N HIS A 37 -0.81 7.14 -5.96
CA HIS A 37 -1.40 5.82 -5.73
C HIS A 37 -2.18 5.79 -4.43
N ARG A 38 -3.46 5.43 -4.53
CA ARG A 38 -4.34 5.25 -3.36
C ARG A 38 -4.34 3.79 -2.94
N CYS A 39 -4.14 3.56 -1.65
CA CYS A 39 -4.29 2.25 -1.01
C CYS A 39 -5.68 1.67 -1.29
N GLY A 40 -5.75 0.38 -1.63
CA GLY A 40 -7.02 -0.29 -1.89
C GLY A 40 -7.53 -1.17 -0.77
N PHE A 41 -6.68 -1.50 0.20
CA PHE A 41 -7.06 -2.21 1.43
C PHE A 41 -8.27 -1.55 2.11
N ASP A 42 -8.23 -0.23 2.29
CA ASP A 42 -9.28 0.51 2.99
C ASP A 42 -10.66 0.38 2.35
N ALA A 43 -10.67 0.44 1.01
CA ALA A 43 -11.88 0.32 0.23
C ALA A 43 -12.49 -1.08 0.39
N MET A 44 -11.63 -2.11 0.55
CA MET A 44 -12.06 -3.48 0.80
C MET A 44 -12.55 -3.65 2.25
N MET A 45 -11.80 -3.20 3.25
CA MET A 45 -12.18 -3.37 4.66
C MET A 45 -13.48 -2.67 5.03
N LYS A 46 -13.70 -1.45 4.51
CA LYS A 46 -14.97 -0.73 4.70
C LYS A 46 -16.19 -1.52 4.22
N LYS A 47 -16.00 -2.42 3.25
CA LYS A 47 -17.10 -3.12 2.56
C LYS A 47 -17.35 -4.53 3.08
N TYR A 48 -16.31 -5.29 3.37
CA TYR A 48 -16.45 -6.70 3.78
C TYR A 48 -16.41 -6.89 5.30
N GLY A 49 -15.94 -5.88 6.05
CA GLY A 49 -15.87 -5.95 7.50
C GLY A 49 -14.88 -7.02 7.99
N ARG A 50 -14.90 -7.22 9.31
CA ARG A 50 -13.97 -8.08 10.05
C ARG A 50 -14.09 -9.55 9.65
N LEU A 51 -12.96 -10.26 9.57
CA LEU A 51 -12.94 -11.72 9.48
C LEU A 51 -13.57 -12.37 10.73
N PRO A 52 -14.40 -13.42 10.58
CA PRO A 52 -14.67 -14.32 11.68
C PRO A 52 -13.36 -15.00 12.13
N THR A 53 -13.06 -14.97 13.42
CA THR A 53 -11.88 -15.67 13.98
C THR A 53 -12.03 -17.17 13.76
N ALA A 54 -11.43 -17.71 12.69
CA ALA A 54 -11.36 -19.14 12.48
C ALA A 54 -10.25 -19.72 13.37
N VAL A 55 -10.61 -20.03 14.62
CA VAL A 55 -9.71 -20.69 15.57
C VAL A 55 -9.56 -22.16 15.15
N VAL A 56 -8.37 -22.56 14.73
CA VAL A 56 -7.98 -23.96 14.68
C VAL A 56 -7.29 -24.30 16.01
N ARG A 57 -7.27 -25.59 16.34
CA ARG A 57 -6.72 -26.10 17.60
C ARG A 57 -5.55 -26.99 17.27
N GLU A 58 -4.33 -26.53 17.51
CA GLU A 58 -3.19 -27.44 17.59
C GLU A 58 -3.37 -28.44 18.74
N VAL A 59 -2.98 -29.69 18.48
CA VAL A 59 -2.99 -30.78 19.47
C VAL A 59 -1.72 -30.68 20.31
N PRO A 60 -1.79 -30.52 21.66
CA PRO A 60 -0.60 -30.18 22.45
C PRO A 60 0.35 -31.35 22.65
N ARG A 61 1.65 -31.06 22.74
CA ARG A 61 2.59 -31.87 23.55
C ARG A 61 3.49 -31.02 24.46
N ARG A 62 3.65 -31.57 25.66
CA ARG A 62 4.35 -31.14 26.87
C ARG A 62 5.77 -30.60 26.69
N GLY A 63 6.10 -29.55 27.46
CA GLY A 63 7.31 -29.51 28.30
C GLY A 63 8.17 -28.24 28.22
N GLN A 64 8.26 -27.53 29.37
CA GLN A 64 9.33 -26.59 29.83
C GLN A 64 9.44 -25.24 29.09
N GLY A 65 9.74 -24.08 29.68
CA GLY A 65 10.10 -23.67 31.04
C GLY A 65 10.90 -22.33 30.98
N ALA A 66 10.35 -21.27 31.58
CA ALA A 66 10.89 -19.97 32.03
C ALA A 66 12.18 -19.28 31.43
N VAL A 67 11.96 -18.11 30.80
CA VAL A 67 12.58 -16.73 30.89
C VAL A 67 14.12 -16.52 30.99
N GLN A 68 14.74 -15.73 30.06
CA GLN A 68 15.20 -14.30 30.19
C GLN A 68 16.28 -13.91 29.12
N ALA A 69 16.22 -12.63 28.65
CA ALA A 69 17.05 -11.95 27.62
C ALA A 69 18.59 -11.97 27.88
N TYR A 70 19.53 -11.75 26.95
CA TYR A 70 19.78 -10.61 26.02
C TYR A 70 20.73 -10.98 24.85
N THR A 71 20.48 -10.40 23.65
CA THR A 71 21.35 -10.02 22.50
C THR A 71 22.68 -10.75 22.19
N ALA A 72 22.82 -11.30 20.97
CA ALA A 72 23.72 -10.87 19.86
C ALA A 72 23.80 -11.94 18.73
N ALA A 73 24.08 -11.50 17.50
CA ALA A 73 23.81 -12.18 16.23
C ALA A 73 24.65 -13.44 15.89
N SER A 74 23.96 -14.36 15.20
CA SER A 74 24.37 -15.39 14.21
C SER A 74 25.74 -16.06 14.30
N GLU A 75 25.74 -17.38 14.54
CA GLU A 75 26.33 -18.42 13.69
C GLU A 75 25.86 -19.80 14.20
N ASP A 76 25.11 -20.52 13.36
CA ASP A 76 24.73 -21.95 13.45
C ASP A 76 24.22 -22.49 14.81
N GLY A 77 23.16 -21.88 15.30
CA GLY A 77 22.17 -22.52 16.16
C GLY A 77 20.80 -22.09 15.68
N ASP A 78 20.03 -23.01 15.09
CA ASP A 78 18.67 -22.77 14.60
C ASP A 78 17.80 -22.21 15.74
N ASP A 79 17.72 -20.89 15.83
CA ASP A 79 16.86 -20.15 16.75
C ASP A 79 15.38 -20.27 16.36
N GLY A 80 15.11 -21.07 15.32
CA GLY A 80 13.81 -21.40 14.78
C GLY A 80 13.28 -20.36 13.80
N TRP A 81 14.04 -19.30 13.50
CA TRP A 81 13.62 -18.24 12.57
C TRP A 81 14.24 -18.43 11.19
N ALA A 82 13.42 -18.28 10.16
CA ALA A 82 13.88 -18.27 8.76
C ALA A 82 13.12 -17.23 7.94
N PRO A 83 13.68 -16.74 6.82
CA PRO A 83 12.98 -15.84 5.91
C PRO A 83 11.59 -16.34 5.54
N ILE A 84 10.60 -15.44 5.57
CA ILE A 84 9.20 -15.80 5.28
C ILE A 84 9.03 -16.35 3.86
N ARG A 85 8.34 -17.50 3.74
CA ARG A 85 8.03 -18.14 2.45
C ARG A 85 6.61 -17.80 2.02
N ILE A 86 6.46 -16.79 1.17
CA ILE A 86 5.17 -16.41 0.60
C ILE A 86 4.95 -17.13 -0.74
N ARG A 87 3.88 -17.91 -0.85
CA ARG A 87 3.46 -18.59 -2.09
C ARG A 87 2.34 -17.82 -2.77
N VAL A 88 2.23 -17.96 -4.08
CA VAL A 88 1.20 -17.32 -4.90
C VAL A 88 0.36 -18.38 -5.60
N SER A 89 -0.96 -18.26 -5.52
CA SER A 89 -1.92 -18.96 -6.38
C SER A 89 -2.62 -17.95 -7.26
N ALA A 90 -2.50 -18.11 -8.58
CA ALA A 90 -3.03 -17.17 -9.57
C ALA A 90 -4.13 -17.80 -10.45
N GLU A 91 -4.88 -18.77 -9.92
CA GLU A 91 -5.91 -19.51 -10.67
C GLU A 91 -6.90 -18.55 -11.36
N ASP A 92 -7.31 -17.48 -10.67
CA ASP A 92 -8.24 -16.50 -11.21
C ASP A 92 -7.68 -15.72 -12.40
N MET A 93 -6.37 -15.46 -12.43
CA MET A 93 -5.72 -14.82 -13.58
C MET A 93 -5.68 -15.72 -14.82
N HIS A 94 -5.88 -17.03 -14.67
CA HIS A 94 -5.89 -17.99 -15.78
C HIS A 94 -7.29 -18.47 -16.15
N SER A 95 -8.30 -18.16 -15.34
CA SER A 95 -9.69 -18.54 -15.59
C SER A 95 -10.44 -17.44 -16.36
N PRO A 96 -10.91 -17.69 -17.60
CA PRO A 96 -11.60 -16.67 -18.41
C PRO A 96 -12.84 -16.05 -17.76
N LEU A 97 -13.45 -16.74 -16.78
CA LEU A 97 -14.64 -16.28 -16.06
C LEU A 97 -14.31 -15.37 -14.86
N ARG A 98 -13.04 -15.26 -14.50
CA ARG A 98 -12.58 -14.65 -13.24
C ARG A 98 -11.77 -13.37 -13.43
N HIS A 99 -11.49 -13.02 -14.69
CA HIS A 99 -10.94 -11.75 -15.13
C HIS A 99 -11.57 -11.30 -16.45
N CYS A 100 -11.35 -10.04 -16.81
CA CYS A 100 -11.76 -9.49 -18.10
C CYS A 100 -10.81 -10.01 -19.20
N THR A 101 -11.34 -10.70 -20.20
CA THR A 101 -10.59 -11.26 -21.33
C THR A 101 -10.72 -10.41 -22.59
N ALA A 102 -11.81 -9.67 -22.73
CA ALA A 102 -12.06 -8.73 -23.82
C ALA A 102 -12.96 -7.57 -23.34
N ALA A 103 -12.88 -6.43 -24.03
CA ALA A 103 -13.83 -5.34 -23.83
C ALA A 103 -15.26 -5.82 -24.13
N GLY A 104 -16.23 -5.41 -23.31
CA GLY A 104 -17.62 -5.86 -23.39
C GLY A 104 -17.93 -7.14 -22.60
N ASP A 105 -16.90 -7.80 -22.03
CA ASP A 105 -17.12 -8.92 -21.11
C ASP A 105 -18.01 -8.50 -19.93
N LEU A 106 -19.04 -9.29 -19.64
CA LEU A 106 -19.81 -9.15 -18.40
C LEU A 106 -19.14 -9.98 -17.31
N ARG A 107 -18.78 -9.33 -16.20
CA ARG A 107 -18.19 -9.98 -15.02
C ARG A 107 -18.91 -9.55 -13.76
N ILE A 108 -18.73 -10.33 -12.70
CA ILE A 108 -19.17 -9.96 -11.36
C ILE A 108 -17.94 -9.47 -10.61
N ASP A 109 -17.95 -8.22 -10.16
CA ASP A 109 -16.89 -7.68 -9.32
C ASP A 109 -16.84 -8.40 -7.98
N HIS A 110 -15.77 -8.19 -7.21
CA HIS A 110 -15.63 -8.80 -5.89
C HIS A 110 -16.82 -8.49 -4.95
N SER A 111 -17.58 -7.44 -5.24
CA SER A 111 -18.74 -7.00 -4.46
C SER A 111 -20.06 -7.62 -4.89
N GLY A 112 -20.04 -8.57 -5.82
CA GLY A 112 -21.25 -9.19 -6.35
C GLY A 112 -21.99 -8.33 -7.37
N ARG A 113 -21.40 -7.23 -7.87
CA ARG A 113 -22.05 -6.36 -8.86
C ARG A 113 -21.63 -6.73 -10.27
N ALA A 114 -22.59 -6.72 -11.19
CA ALA A 114 -22.29 -6.86 -12.61
C ALA A 114 -21.54 -5.63 -13.12
N ILE A 115 -20.43 -5.87 -13.80
CA ILE A 115 -19.63 -4.87 -14.51
C ILE A 115 -19.48 -5.28 -15.97
N THR A 116 -19.34 -4.27 -16.83
CA THR A 116 -18.94 -4.46 -18.23
C THR A 116 -17.48 -4.04 -18.34
N CYS A 117 -16.60 -4.96 -18.75
CA CYS A 117 -15.18 -4.68 -18.91
C CYS A 117 -14.94 -3.69 -20.04
N GLU A 118 -14.13 -2.68 -19.79
CA GLU A 118 -13.58 -1.78 -20.80
C GLU A 118 -12.30 -2.36 -21.43
N ALA A 119 -11.73 -1.69 -22.42
CA ALA A 119 -10.52 -2.19 -23.09
C ALA A 119 -9.30 -2.19 -22.16
N ASP A 120 -9.20 -1.21 -21.27
CA ASP A 120 -8.14 -1.08 -20.28
C ASP A 120 -8.31 -2.02 -19.08
N ASP A 121 -9.51 -2.58 -18.87
CA ASP A 121 -9.80 -3.62 -17.86
C ASP A 121 -9.25 -5.00 -18.23
N VAL A 122 -8.89 -5.23 -19.49
CA VAL A 122 -8.46 -6.54 -19.96
C VAL A 122 -7.13 -6.94 -19.34
N LEU A 123 -7.11 -8.10 -18.66
CA LEU A 123 -5.87 -8.70 -18.17
C LEU A 123 -5.17 -9.40 -19.34
N THR A 124 -4.37 -8.65 -20.08
CA THR A 124 -3.55 -9.17 -21.17
C THR A 124 -2.46 -10.12 -20.63
N GLU A 125 -1.92 -10.95 -21.51
CA GLU A 125 -0.78 -11.82 -21.15
C GLU A 125 0.43 -11.00 -20.67
N GLU A 126 0.69 -9.85 -21.30
CA GLU A 126 1.74 -8.92 -20.89
C GLU A 126 1.52 -8.43 -19.44
N ARG A 127 0.34 -7.89 -19.14
CA ARG A 127 0.01 -7.41 -17.79
C ARG A 127 0.07 -8.53 -16.75
N ARG A 128 -0.44 -9.72 -17.08
CA ARG A 128 -0.34 -10.91 -16.22
C ARG A 128 1.11 -11.27 -15.94
N ASN A 129 1.97 -11.25 -16.96
CA ASN A 129 3.40 -11.55 -16.80
C ASN A 129 4.12 -10.48 -15.97
N ILE A 130 3.78 -9.20 -16.12
CA ILE A 130 4.31 -8.13 -15.26
C ILE A 130 3.98 -8.43 -13.80
N ILE A 131 2.71 -8.69 -13.47
CA ILE A 131 2.29 -8.99 -12.10
C ILE A 131 3.01 -10.24 -11.55
N LEU A 132 2.93 -11.37 -12.27
CA LEU A 132 3.36 -12.68 -11.74
C LEU A 132 4.87 -12.91 -11.80
N ARG A 133 5.59 -12.28 -12.74
CA ARG A 133 7.02 -12.53 -12.96
C ARG A 133 7.92 -11.38 -12.54
N GLN A 134 7.36 -10.20 -12.26
CA GLN A 134 8.14 -9.01 -11.89
C GLN A 134 7.64 -8.41 -10.58
N THR A 135 6.40 -7.90 -10.55
CA THR A 135 5.89 -7.11 -9.43
C THR A 135 5.76 -7.93 -8.15
N LEU A 136 5.02 -9.05 -8.17
CA LEU A 136 4.83 -9.89 -6.98
C LEU A 136 6.15 -10.51 -6.49
N PRO A 137 7.01 -11.11 -7.34
CA PRO A 137 8.29 -11.62 -6.88
C PRO A 137 9.17 -10.56 -6.19
N ALA A 138 9.24 -9.34 -6.75
CA ALA A 138 10.02 -8.26 -6.16
C ALA A 138 9.42 -7.76 -4.82
N ALA A 139 8.10 -7.62 -4.73
CA ALA A 139 7.43 -7.25 -3.48
C ALA A 139 7.57 -8.33 -2.40
N ILE A 140 7.43 -9.61 -2.76
CA ILE A 140 7.66 -10.74 -1.86
C ILE A 140 9.10 -10.74 -1.37
N GLN A 141 10.07 -10.48 -2.26
CA GLN A 141 11.48 -10.39 -1.89
C GLN A 141 11.73 -9.26 -0.87
N LEU A 142 11.11 -8.09 -1.03
CA LEU A 142 11.23 -6.99 -0.07
C LEU A 142 10.82 -7.42 1.35
N HIS A 143 9.72 -8.16 1.50
CA HIS A 143 9.31 -8.71 2.79
C HIS A 143 10.18 -9.86 3.26
N ALA A 144 10.53 -10.82 2.40
CA ALA A 144 11.32 -12.00 2.76
C ALA A 144 12.74 -11.67 3.24
N GLU A 145 13.36 -10.62 2.70
CA GLU A 145 14.67 -10.13 3.15
C GLU A 145 14.63 -9.44 4.51
N ARG A 146 13.43 -8.98 4.91
CA ARG A 146 13.21 -8.11 6.07
C ARG A 146 12.50 -8.79 7.23
N LEU A 147 11.70 -9.82 6.95
CA LEU A 147 10.88 -10.53 7.93
C LEU A 147 11.23 -12.01 7.92
N SER A 148 11.67 -12.48 9.07
CA SER A 148 11.75 -13.91 9.36
C SER A 148 10.54 -14.35 10.18
N VAL A 149 10.21 -15.63 10.08
CA VAL A 149 9.12 -16.28 10.80
C VAL A 149 9.60 -17.59 11.39
N ARG A 150 8.88 -18.09 12.40
CA ARG A 150 8.97 -19.52 12.74
C ARG A 150 8.26 -20.34 11.67
N PRO A 151 8.98 -21.15 10.87
CA PRO A 151 8.39 -21.75 9.68
C PRO A 151 7.25 -22.69 10.02
N VAL A 152 6.19 -22.65 9.21
CA VAL A 152 5.15 -23.67 9.24
C VAL A 152 5.75 -24.98 8.73
N THR A 153 5.67 -26.02 9.56
CA THR A 153 6.30 -27.33 9.32
C THR A 153 5.35 -28.37 8.72
N ARG A 154 4.04 -28.13 8.78
CA ARG A 154 3.00 -29.04 8.29
C ARG A 154 2.10 -28.34 7.27
N PRO A 155 1.55 -29.06 6.27
CA PRO A 155 0.60 -28.46 5.36
C PRO A 155 -0.61 -27.87 6.09
N VAL A 156 -0.96 -26.63 5.77
CA VAL A 156 -2.11 -25.93 6.39
C VAL A 156 -3.32 -26.05 5.48
N LEU A 157 -4.41 -26.60 6.03
CA LEU A 157 -5.68 -26.70 5.34
C LEU A 157 -6.37 -25.35 5.34
N ILE A 158 -6.79 -24.90 4.16
CA ILE A 158 -7.58 -23.68 4.01
C ILE A 158 -9.06 -24.04 4.21
N PRO A 159 -9.78 -23.40 5.14
CA PRO A 159 -11.22 -23.60 5.32
C PRO A 159 -12.02 -23.44 4.02
N ARG A 160 -13.20 -24.05 3.91
CA ARG A 160 -14.05 -23.93 2.71
C ARG A 160 -14.94 -22.69 2.71
N THR A 161 -15.13 -22.08 3.86
CA THR A 161 -16.06 -20.97 4.11
C THR A 161 -15.53 -20.10 5.22
N GLY A 162 -15.95 -18.83 5.25
CA GLY A 162 -15.59 -17.91 6.33
C GLY A 162 -14.19 -17.33 6.15
N LEU A 163 -13.74 -17.21 4.90
CA LEU A 163 -12.44 -16.63 4.56
C LEU A 163 -12.54 -15.14 4.19
N GLY A 164 -13.69 -14.52 4.47
CA GLY A 164 -13.95 -13.14 4.10
C GLY A 164 -13.81 -12.95 2.59
N LEU A 165 -12.96 -12.00 2.17
CA LEU A 165 -12.82 -11.66 0.75
C LEU A 165 -12.23 -12.81 -0.08
N CYS A 166 -11.47 -13.73 0.53
CA CYS A 166 -10.98 -14.92 -0.17
C CYS A 166 -12.08 -15.89 -0.57
N ASP A 167 -13.30 -15.81 0.01
CA ASP A 167 -14.44 -16.60 -0.48
C ASP A 167 -14.80 -16.23 -1.94
N ASN A 168 -14.36 -15.04 -2.40
CA ASN A 168 -14.51 -14.59 -3.78
C ASN A 168 -13.34 -14.97 -4.68
N PHE A 169 -12.37 -15.79 -4.23
CA PHE A 169 -11.21 -16.24 -5.01
C PHE A 169 -11.30 -17.74 -5.34
N THR A 170 -10.70 -18.15 -6.46
CA THR A 170 -10.58 -19.58 -6.76
C THR A 170 -9.45 -20.17 -5.93
N ILE A 171 -9.84 -20.90 -4.88
CA ILE A 171 -8.90 -21.66 -4.05
C ILE A 171 -8.79 -23.09 -4.61
N PRO A 172 -7.57 -23.55 -5.00
CA PRO A 172 -7.37 -24.91 -5.49
C PRO A 172 -7.93 -25.96 -4.53
N HIS A 173 -8.63 -26.97 -5.06
CA HIS A 173 -9.22 -28.05 -4.25
C HIS A 173 -8.22 -28.74 -3.31
N LYS A 174 -6.95 -28.86 -3.74
CA LYS A 174 -5.85 -29.39 -2.94
C LYS A 174 -5.57 -28.56 -1.68
N HIS A 175 -5.75 -27.24 -1.69
CA HIS A 175 -5.53 -26.40 -0.50
C HIS A 175 -6.57 -26.68 0.60
N HIS A 176 -7.76 -27.15 0.24
CA HIS A 176 -8.79 -27.56 1.20
C HIS A 176 -8.67 -29.00 1.69
N THR A 177 -7.92 -29.86 1.00
CA THR A 177 -7.92 -31.32 1.23
C THR A 177 -6.55 -31.85 1.68
N VAL A 178 -5.49 -31.40 1.02
CA VAL A 178 -4.10 -31.75 1.34
C VAL A 178 -3.43 -30.64 2.15
N GLY A 179 -3.80 -29.39 1.88
CA GLY A 179 -3.23 -28.20 2.49
C GLY A 179 -2.12 -27.58 1.66
N VAL A 180 -1.70 -26.39 2.09
CA VAL A 180 -0.56 -25.67 1.50
C VAL A 180 0.70 -26.05 2.28
N ALA A 181 1.64 -26.70 1.62
CA ALA A 181 2.95 -27.06 2.18
C ALA A 181 4.03 -26.03 1.77
N ASP A 182 5.16 -26.06 2.48
CA ASP A 182 6.36 -25.26 2.16
C ASP A 182 6.07 -23.76 1.95
N ALA A 183 5.20 -23.23 2.80
CA ALA A 183 4.72 -21.86 2.80
C ALA A 183 4.48 -21.42 4.25
N ASP A 184 4.79 -20.17 4.53
CA ASP A 184 4.40 -19.49 5.77
C ASP A 184 3.22 -18.55 5.53
N MET A 185 2.94 -18.27 4.25
CA MET A 185 1.77 -17.54 3.78
C MET A 185 1.44 -17.97 2.34
N ILE A 186 0.16 -18.01 1.97
CA ILE A 186 -0.36 -18.17 0.61
C ILE A 186 -1.19 -16.94 0.23
N ILE A 187 -0.84 -16.30 -0.88
CA ILE A 187 -1.66 -15.25 -1.48
C ILE A 187 -2.44 -15.78 -2.67
N TYR A 188 -3.74 -15.49 -2.71
CA TYR A 188 -4.61 -15.73 -3.86
C TYR A 188 -4.67 -14.46 -4.69
N ALA A 189 -4.02 -14.47 -5.85
CA ALA A 189 -3.81 -13.29 -6.68
C ALA A 189 -4.81 -13.25 -7.85
N ASN A 190 -5.36 -12.07 -8.12
CA ASN A 190 -6.14 -11.78 -9.32
C ASN A 190 -5.70 -10.46 -9.98
N GLY A 191 -6.02 -10.33 -11.27
CA GLY A 191 -5.87 -9.11 -12.05
C GLY A 191 -7.24 -8.69 -12.55
N PHE A 192 -8.02 -8.02 -11.70
CA PHE A 192 -9.40 -7.67 -11.96
C PHE A 192 -9.64 -6.16 -11.75
N PRO A 193 -10.50 -5.53 -12.56
CA PRO A 193 -10.80 -4.11 -12.42
C PRO A 193 -11.25 -3.70 -11.02
N THR A 194 -10.77 -2.55 -10.56
CA THR A 194 -11.20 -1.98 -9.29
C THR A 194 -11.52 -0.50 -9.46
N SER A 195 -12.39 0.02 -8.60
CA SER A 195 -12.79 1.43 -8.65
C SER A 195 -11.96 2.22 -7.66
N GLY A 196 -10.85 2.80 -8.15
CA GLY A 196 -10.03 3.73 -7.38
C GLY A 196 -8.59 3.27 -7.14
N PRO A 197 -8.35 2.22 -6.35
CA PRO A 197 -7.00 1.82 -5.98
C PRO A 197 -6.28 1.03 -7.07
N ASN A 198 -4.96 1.07 -7.08
CA ASN A 198 -4.16 0.36 -8.10
C ASN A 198 -3.99 -1.12 -7.78
N ALA A 199 -3.97 -1.45 -6.50
CA ALA A 199 -3.98 -2.80 -5.99
C ALA A 199 -4.68 -2.79 -4.63
N TRP A 200 -5.03 -3.96 -4.13
CA TRP A 200 -5.43 -4.16 -2.75
C TRP A 200 -5.02 -5.55 -2.29
N ALA A 201 -4.78 -5.70 -1.00
CA ALA A 201 -4.67 -7.03 -0.41
C ALA A 201 -5.23 -7.08 1.01
N VAL A 202 -5.90 -8.17 1.37
CA VAL A 202 -6.49 -8.34 2.69
C VAL A 202 -6.12 -9.71 3.27
N PRO A 203 -5.83 -9.82 4.58
CA PRO A 203 -5.76 -11.11 5.23
C PRO A 203 -7.13 -11.80 5.16
N CYS A 204 -7.12 -13.14 5.15
CA CYS A 204 -8.31 -13.98 5.02
C CYS A 204 -8.36 -15.11 6.04
N PHE A 205 -7.19 -15.59 6.50
CA PHE A 205 -7.07 -16.70 7.42
C PHE A 205 -5.83 -16.53 8.27
N LEU A 206 -5.99 -16.65 9.59
CA LEU A 206 -4.93 -16.53 10.58
C LEU A 206 -4.60 -17.91 11.16
N LEU A 207 -3.35 -18.11 11.58
CA LEU A 207 -2.92 -19.24 12.39
C LEU A 207 -3.34 -19.06 13.85
N ASP A 208 -3.15 -20.11 14.65
CA ASP A 208 -3.49 -20.13 16.09
C ASP A 208 -2.71 -19.08 16.91
N ASP A 209 -1.52 -18.66 16.45
CA ASP A 209 -0.71 -17.60 17.05
C ASP A 209 -1.09 -16.18 16.57
N GLY A 210 -2.13 -16.07 15.75
CA GLY A 210 -2.60 -14.82 15.15
C GLY A 210 -1.92 -14.46 13.83
N ARG A 211 -0.88 -15.17 13.38
CA ARG A 211 -0.15 -14.83 12.15
C ARG A 211 -1.04 -15.02 10.90
N PRO A 212 -1.17 -14.02 10.01
CA PRO A 212 -1.81 -14.19 8.71
C PRO A 212 -1.14 -15.29 7.88
N PHE A 213 -1.93 -16.26 7.43
CA PHE A 213 -1.48 -17.37 6.58
C PHE A 213 -2.08 -17.34 5.19
N ALA A 214 -3.34 -16.91 5.02
CA ALA A 214 -3.91 -16.72 3.69
C ALA A 214 -4.40 -15.29 3.49
N ALA A 215 -4.20 -14.77 2.28
CA ALA A 215 -4.68 -13.45 1.90
C ALA A 215 -5.16 -13.42 0.45
N ALA A 216 -6.06 -12.49 0.14
CA ALA A 216 -6.46 -12.16 -1.22
C ALA A 216 -5.68 -10.93 -1.68
N VAL A 217 -5.22 -10.93 -2.92
CA VAL A 217 -4.51 -9.81 -3.55
C VAL A 217 -5.09 -9.56 -4.94
N ASN A 218 -5.34 -8.32 -5.28
CA ASN A 218 -5.81 -7.94 -6.61
C ASN A 218 -5.04 -6.74 -7.15
N PHE A 219 -4.71 -6.79 -8.44
CA PHE A 219 -4.10 -5.67 -9.16
C PHE A 219 -5.05 -5.18 -10.24
N ASP A 220 -5.27 -3.87 -10.34
CA ASP A 220 -6.05 -3.28 -11.41
C ASP A 220 -5.29 -3.39 -12.74
N PRO A 221 -5.80 -4.11 -13.76
CA PRO A 221 -5.15 -4.20 -15.06
C PRO A 221 -4.85 -2.84 -15.72
N ARG A 222 -5.65 -1.80 -15.44
CA ARG A 222 -5.44 -0.44 -15.99
C ARG A 222 -4.14 0.19 -15.52
N GLN A 223 -3.67 -0.21 -14.34
CA GLN A 223 -2.57 0.42 -13.62
C GLN A 223 -1.25 -0.33 -13.74
N VAL A 224 -1.29 -1.59 -14.20
CA VAL A 224 -0.10 -2.44 -14.31
C VAL A 224 0.93 -1.84 -15.27
N ALA A 225 2.11 -1.55 -14.74
CA ALA A 225 3.28 -1.10 -15.47
C ALA A 225 4.57 -1.73 -14.90
N VAL A 226 5.65 -1.70 -15.68
CA VAL A 226 6.98 -2.14 -15.22
C VAL A 226 7.68 -0.96 -14.54
N THR A 227 7.33 -0.69 -13.29
CA THR A 227 7.90 0.44 -12.52
C THR A 227 8.32 -0.01 -11.12
N ASN A 228 9.27 0.72 -10.52
CA ASN A 228 9.59 0.53 -9.10
C ASN A 228 8.40 0.90 -8.20
N GLU A 229 7.59 1.86 -8.65
CA GLU A 229 6.42 2.35 -7.93
C GLU A 229 5.36 1.23 -7.77
N ASP A 230 5.08 0.47 -8.82
CA ASP A 230 4.18 -0.70 -8.78
C ASP A 230 4.69 -1.77 -7.79
N VAL A 231 6.01 -1.97 -7.70
CA VAL A 231 6.61 -2.87 -6.70
C VAL A 231 6.38 -2.35 -5.28
N ARG A 232 6.48 -1.04 -5.06
CA ARG A 232 6.22 -0.43 -3.74
C ARG A 232 4.74 -0.47 -3.36
N VAL A 233 3.84 -0.25 -4.32
CA VAL A 233 2.40 -0.45 -4.11
C VAL A 233 2.11 -1.91 -3.78
N ALA A 234 2.70 -2.86 -4.51
CA ALA A 234 2.53 -4.28 -4.19
C ALA A 234 3.08 -4.64 -2.80
N ALA A 235 4.24 -4.10 -2.40
CA ALA A 235 4.80 -4.30 -1.06
C ALA A 235 3.93 -3.65 0.03
N HIS A 236 3.37 -2.48 -0.22
CA HIS A 236 2.39 -1.86 0.69
C HIS A 236 1.18 -2.77 0.92
N GLU A 237 0.56 -3.26 -0.15
CA GLU A 237 -0.59 -4.15 -0.05
C GLU A 237 -0.22 -5.48 0.61
N LEU A 238 0.93 -6.08 0.27
CA LEU A 238 1.42 -7.27 0.99
C LEU A 238 1.72 -6.98 2.47
N GLY A 239 2.05 -5.75 2.85
CA GLY A 239 2.14 -5.31 4.24
C GLY A 239 0.81 -5.46 4.98
N HIS A 240 -0.30 -5.04 4.37
CA HIS A 240 -1.65 -5.30 4.90
C HIS A 240 -1.96 -6.80 4.96
N ALA A 241 -1.60 -7.55 3.92
CA ALA A 241 -1.80 -8.99 3.89
C ALA A 241 -1.03 -9.73 5.01
N LEU A 242 0.06 -9.15 5.51
CA LEU A 242 0.87 -9.60 6.63
C LEU A 242 0.38 -9.07 8.00
N GLY A 243 -0.77 -8.37 8.04
CA GLY A 243 -1.40 -7.92 9.29
C GLY A 243 -1.01 -6.50 9.71
N PHE A 244 -0.45 -5.67 8.81
CA PHE A 244 -0.33 -4.24 9.08
C PHE A 244 -1.69 -3.57 8.90
N ASP A 245 -2.60 -3.76 9.84
CA ASP A 245 -3.90 -3.12 9.85
C ASP A 245 -4.53 -3.08 11.24
N VAL A 246 -5.58 -2.27 11.38
CA VAL A 246 -6.24 -2.02 12.66
C VAL A 246 -6.76 -3.28 13.35
N ASP A 247 -7.29 -4.26 12.60
CA ASP A 247 -7.86 -5.46 13.21
C ASP A 247 -6.75 -6.31 13.86
N ASP A 248 -5.64 -6.49 13.15
CA ASP A 248 -4.45 -7.16 13.66
C ASP A 248 -3.79 -6.37 14.80
N PHE A 249 -3.67 -5.04 14.69
CA PHE A 249 -3.14 -4.21 15.78
C PHE A 249 -3.97 -4.31 17.06
N VAL A 250 -5.29 -4.50 16.96
CA VAL A 250 -6.16 -4.77 18.11
C VAL A 250 -5.91 -6.17 18.68
N VAL A 251 -5.77 -7.19 17.81
CA VAL A 251 -5.46 -8.57 18.23
C VAL A 251 -4.15 -8.65 19.00
N PHE A 252 -3.12 -7.93 18.54
CA PHE A 252 -1.80 -7.86 19.18
C PHE A 252 -1.70 -6.79 20.27
N ASN A 253 -2.80 -6.09 20.60
CA ASN A 253 -2.86 -5.05 21.63
C ASN A 253 -1.79 -3.94 21.46
N MET A 254 -1.68 -3.41 20.24
CA MET A 254 -0.62 -2.48 19.85
C MET A 254 -1.01 -0.99 19.96
N ILE A 255 -2.31 -0.70 19.90
CA ILE A 255 -2.85 0.66 19.83
C ILE A 255 -3.08 1.23 21.23
N SER A 256 -2.63 2.48 21.44
CA SER A 256 -3.01 3.31 22.58
C SER A 256 -3.58 4.65 22.10
N GLU A 257 -4.32 5.33 22.97
CA GLU A 257 -4.86 6.66 22.74
C GLU A 257 -4.06 7.72 23.52
N VAL A 258 -3.54 8.73 22.83
CA VAL A 258 -2.81 9.85 23.44
C VAL A 258 -3.67 11.12 23.38
N PRO A 259 -3.97 11.78 24.52
CA PRO A 259 -4.81 12.97 24.54
C PRO A 259 -4.03 14.24 24.17
N ASN A 260 -4.77 15.26 23.70
CA ASN A 260 -4.30 16.64 23.53
C ASN A 260 -3.09 16.82 22.58
N VAL A 261 -2.93 15.93 21.60
CA VAL A 261 -1.87 16.06 20.58
C VAL A 261 -2.29 17.13 19.57
N ARG A 262 -1.51 18.22 19.46
CA ARG A 262 -1.75 19.33 18.50
C ARG A 262 -3.16 19.95 18.53
N GLY A 263 -3.83 19.89 19.67
CA GLY A 263 -5.21 20.39 19.84
C GLY A 263 -6.30 19.38 19.47
N MET A 264 -5.93 18.15 19.14
CA MET A 264 -6.85 17.04 18.95
C MET A 264 -7.18 16.40 20.30
N PRO A 265 -8.45 16.03 20.57
CA PRO A 265 -8.84 15.47 21.86
C PRO A 265 -8.15 14.12 22.15
N LYS A 266 -7.97 13.29 21.11
CA LYS A 266 -7.28 12.00 21.16
C LYS A 266 -6.65 11.70 19.79
N VAL A 267 -5.50 11.02 19.81
CA VAL A 267 -4.83 10.46 18.64
C VAL A 267 -4.43 9.02 18.93
N SER A 268 -4.74 8.12 18.03
CA SER A 268 -4.35 6.71 18.12
C SER A 268 -2.91 6.52 17.67
N VAL A 269 -2.14 5.75 18.45
CA VAL A 269 -0.71 5.51 18.20
C VAL A 269 -0.39 4.03 18.35
N ILE A 270 0.60 3.54 17.60
CA ILE A 270 1.28 2.29 17.94
C ILE A 270 2.26 2.58 19.08
N SER A 271 2.03 1.91 20.21
CA SER A 271 2.67 2.19 21.50
C SER A 271 3.48 1.02 22.05
N THR A 272 3.65 -0.03 21.26
CA THR A 272 4.41 -1.21 21.62
C THR A 272 5.91 -0.93 21.81
N PRO A 273 6.63 -1.74 22.61
CA PRO A 273 7.96 -1.38 23.08
C PRO A 273 8.99 -1.10 21.99
N LYS A 274 9.10 -1.94 20.95
CA LYS A 274 10.09 -1.74 19.88
C LYS A 274 9.70 -0.58 18.98
N THR A 275 8.44 -0.49 18.55
CA THR A 275 7.96 0.62 17.71
C THR A 275 8.10 1.94 18.44
N LYS A 276 7.73 2.03 19.72
CA LYS A 276 7.90 3.23 20.53
C LYS A 276 9.38 3.61 20.67
N ALA A 277 10.25 2.65 20.98
CA ALA A 277 11.69 2.90 21.10
C ALA A 277 12.29 3.39 19.77
N MET A 278 11.91 2.75 18.66
CA MET A 278 12.33 3.14 17.31
C MET A 278 11.85 4.54 16.95
N ALA A 279 10.60 4.89 17.25
CA ALA A 279 10.05 6.23 17.00
C ALA A 279 10.74 7.31 17.84
N ARG A 280 11.02 7.04 19.12
CA ARG A 280 11.80 7.93 19.99
C ARG A 280 13.19 8.20 19.42
N GLN A 281 13.87 7.16 18.96
CA GLN A 281 15.19 7.27 18.34
C GLN A 281 15.12 8.02 17.01
N TYR A 282 14.19 7.63 16.13
CA TYR A 282 14.03 8.17 14.79
C TYR A 282 13.77 9.68 14.80
N HIS A 283 12.82 10.13 15.62
CA HIS A 283 12.48 11.55 15.74
C HIS A 283 13.36 12.31 16.71
N ASN A 284 14.30 11.66 17.43
CA ASN A 284 15.03 12.25 18.55
C ASN A 284 14.09 12.89 19.60
N CYS A 285 13.06 12.15 20.00
CA CYS A 285 12.05 12.58 20.97
C CYS A 285 11.89 11.55 22.09
N PRO A 286 12.62 11.66 23.21
CA PRO A 286 12.61 10.66 24.29
C PRO A 286 11.26 10.48 25.01
N THR A 287 10.39 11.50 24.97
CA THR A 287 9.09 11.53 25.64
C THR A 287 7.96 10.99 24.78
N LEU A 288 8.23 10.58 23.54
CA LEU A 288 7.19 10.14 22.61
C LEU A 288 6.47 8.89 23.13
N GLU A 289 5.14 8.91 23.19
CA GLU A 289 4.36 7.79 23.75
C GLU A 289 3.97 6.71 22.73
N GLY A 290 4.20 6.99 21.45
CA GLY A 290 3.96 6.07 20.34
C GLY A 290 4.05 6.83 19.02
N ILE A 291 3.94 6.13 17.91
CA ILE A 291 3.90 6.74 16.57
C ILE A 291 2.48 6.72 16.03
N GLU A 292 2.05 7.85 15.48
CA GLU A 292 0.66 8.09 15.11
C GLU A 292 0.22 7.28 13.89
N LEU A 293 -0.99 6.74 14.00
CA LEU A 293 -1.68 6.15 12.88
C LEU A 293 -2.51 7.22 12.15
N GLU A 294 -2.80 6.97 10.88
CA GLU A 294 -3.66 7.80 10.06
C GLU A 294 -5.06 7.88 10.68
N ASP A 295 -5.61 9.07 10.78
CA ASP A 295 -6.90 9.37 11.40
C ASP A 295 -7.91 9.95 10.41
N GLU A 296 -7.48 10.20 9.17
CA GLU A 296 -8.32 10.63 8.05
C GLU A 296 -8.77 9.45 7.17
N GLY A 297 -9.67 9.69 6.20
CA GLY A 297 -10.14 8.69 5.23
C GLY A 297 -11.34 7.81 5.67
N GLY A 298 -11.67 7.76 6.96
CA GLY A 298 -12.88 7.10 7.50
C GLY A 298 -12.61 5.70 8.09
N SER A 299 -13.68 5.00 8.52
CA SER A 299 -13.62 3.80 9.39
C SER A 299 -13.01 2.51 8.79
N GLY A 300 -12.38 2.60 7.62
CA GLY A 300 -11.58 1.51 7.02
C GLY A 300 -10.16 1.96 6.61
N THR A 301 -9.88 3.26 6.60
CA THR A 301 -8.57 3.89 6.33
C THR A 301 -7.88 4.28 7.62
N ALA A 302 -8.65 4.84 8.56
CA ALA A 302 -8.11 5.24 9.84
C ALA A 302 -7.56 4.01 10.57
N LEU A 303 -6.37 4.16 11.14
CA LEU A 303 -5.67 3.21 11.98
C LEU A 303 -4.94 2.05 11.29
N SER A 304 -4.96 1.99 9.96
CA SER A 304 -4.24 0.95 9.19
C SER A 304 -3.00 1.46 8.45
N HIS A 305 -2.70 2.76 8.59
CA HIS A 305 -1.54 3.41 7.99
C HIS A 305 -0.81 4.27 9.00
N TRP A 306 0.45 4.59 8.72
CA TRP A 306 1.14 5.67 9.41
C TRP A 306 0.55 7.03 9.04
N ARG A 307 0.46 7.93 10.02
CA ARG A 307 0.06 9.33 9.77
C ARG A 307 1.06 9.97 8.81
N LYS A 308 0.60 10.25 7.58
CA LYS A 308 1.47 10.74 6.50
C LYS A 308 2.22 12.02 6.85
N ARG A 309 1.62 12.90 7.66
CA ARG A 309 2.26 14.11 8.18
C ARG A 309 3.62 13.82 8.84
N ASN A 310 3.72 12.71 9.57
CA ASN A 310 4.88 12.38 10.39
C ASN A 310 5.87 11.46 9.66
N MET A 311 5.41 10.76 8.61
CA MET A 311 6.13 9.67 7.95
C MET A 311 5.93 9.67 6.42
N LYS A 312 5.88 10.86 5.79
CA LYS A 312 5.79 10.95 4.32
C LYS A 312 6.88 10.11 3.67
N ASP A 313 6.57 9.50 2.54
CA ASP A 313 7.46 8.61 1.77
C ASP A 313 7.67 7.22 2.40
N GLU A 314 7.10 6.93 3.57
CA GLU A 314 7.12 5.59 4.16
C GLU A 314 6.11 4.65 3.47
N MET A 315 6.49 3.37 3.35
CA MET A 315 5.74 2.32 2.67
C MET A 315 4.28 2.23 3.12
N MET A 316 3.97 2.24 4.42
CA MET A 316 2.64 2.05 4.98
C MET A 316 1.90 3.37 5.25
N THR A 317 2.16 4.41 4.47
CA THR A 317 1.28 5.60 4.44
C THR A 317 0.09 5.36 3.50
N SER A 318 -1.04 6.04 3.76
CA SER A 318 -2.31 5.88 3.02
C SER A 318 -2.23 6.21 1.51
N ILE A 319 -1.16 6.91 1.11
CA ILE A 319 -0.83 7.23 -0.27
C ILE A 319 0.65 6.91 -0.46
N VAL A 320 0.93 5.87 -1.23
CA VAL A 320 2.30 5.47 -1.57
C VAL A 320 2.90 6.53 -2.49
N GLU A 321 3.93 7.20 -1.99
CA GLU A 321 4.79 8.08 -2.79
C GLU A 321 6.10 7.34 -3.11
N VAL A 322 7.17 7.55 -2.35
CA VAL A 322 8.41 6.76 -2.56
C VAL A 322 8.28 5.33 -2.06
N GLY A 323 7.57 5.10 -0.95
CA GLY A 323 7.29 3.76 -0.42
C GLY A 323 8.48 3.07 0.26
N LEU A 324 9.22 3.81 1.10
CA LEU A 324 10.39 3.33 1.82
C LEU A 324 10.00 2.38 2.96
N TYR A 325 10.55 1.17 2.96
CA TYR A 325 10.32 0.17 4.00
C TYR A 325 11.21 0.46 5.21
N SER A 326 10.72 1.32 6.09
CA SER A 326 11.50 1.88 7.19
C SER A 326 11.65 0.93 8.38
N ALA A 327 12.60 1.26 9.26
CA ALA A 327 12.77 0.59 10.54
C ALA A 327 11.53 0.69 11.45
N LEU A 328 10.65 1.68 11.25
CA LEU A 328 9.40 1.83 12.02
C LEU A 328 8.38 0.75 11.67
N THR A 329 8.17 0.50 10.38
CA THR A 329 7.30 -0.59 9.91
C THR A 329 7.86 -1.95 10.32
N LEU A 330 9.18 -2.13 10.26
CA LEU A 330 9.82 -3.35 10.74
C LEU A 330 9.62 -3.56 12.26
N ALA A 331 9.75 -2.50 13.06
CA ALA A 331 9.50 -2.57 14.48
C ALA A 331 8.04 -2.92 14.81
N ALA A 332 7.09 -2.37 14.04
CA ALA A 332 5.68 -2.72 14.18
C ALA A 332 5.42 -4.21 13.87
N PHE A 333 5.95 -4.74 12.76
CA PHE A 333 5.85 -6.18 12.49
C PHE A 333 6.48 -7.03 13.58
N GLU A 334 7.66 -6.67 14.08
CA GLU A 334 8.32 -7.44 15.13
C GLU A 334 7.56 -7.40 16.47
N ASP A 335 6.93 -6.28 16.81
CA ASP A 335 6.10 -6.15 18.02
C ASP A 335 4.80 -6.96 17.97
N MET A 336 4.35 -7.43 16.79
CA MET A 336 3.28 -8.44 16.68
C MET A 336 3.72 -9.80 17.29
N GLY A 337 5.03 -10.03 17.44
CA GLY A 337 5.58 -11.23 18.07
C GLY A 337 5.61 -12.49 17.19
N VAL A 338 5.00 -12.44 16.00
CA VAL A 338 4.97 -13.54 15.03
C VAL A 338 6.01 -13.40 13.91
N TYR A 339 6.70 -12.25 13.87
CA TYR A 339 7.77 -11.90 12.94
C TYR A 339 9.05 -11.54 13.70
N LEU A 340 10.21 -11.80 13.08
CA LEU A 340 11.51 -11.29 13.49
C LEU A 340 12.04 -10.37 12.39
N ALA A 341 12.27 -9.10 12.72
CA ALA A 341 12.69 -8.10 11.76
C ALA A 341 14.21 -8.05 11.56
N ASN A 342 14.62 -7.94 10.31
CA ASN A 342 15.99 -7.65 9.91
C ASN A 342 16.18 -6.14 9.66
N TYR A 343 16.58 -5.42 10.69
CA TYR A 343 16.80 -3.97 10.61
C TYR A 343 17.96 -3.55 9.71
N SER A 344 18.90 -4.44 9.36
CA SER A 344 19.99 -4.09 8.45
C SER A 344 19.51 -3.88 7.02
N ALA A 345 18.33 -4.41 6.67
CA ALA A 345 17.68 -4.21 5.39
C ALA A 345 16.68 -3.02 5.41
N ALA A 346 16.56 -2.32 6.54
CA ALA A 346 15.68 -1.15 6.65
C ALA A 346 16.14 -0.03 5.70
N GLU A 347 15.18 0.61 5.05
CA GLU A 347 15.45 1.78 4.21
C GLU A 347 15.44 3.06 5.03
N LEU A 348 16.32 4.00 4.66
CA LEU A 348 16.45 5.26 5.36
C LEU A 348 15.29 6.19 5.00
N LEU A 349 14.37 6.41 5.94
CA LEU A 349 13.33 7.42 5.85
C LEU A 349 13.91 8.78 6.28
N TRP A 350 14.01 9.74 5.37
CA TRP A 350 14.49 11.09 5.72
C TRP A 350 13.43 11.92 6.47
N TRP A 351 12.17 11.77 6.09
CA TRP A 351 11.09 12.63 6.54
C TRP A 351 10.84 12.57 8.06
N GLY A 352 11.16 13.64 8.78
CA GLY A 352 10.97 13.72 10.23
C GLY A 352 12.10 13.08 11.04
N SER A 353 13.16 12.59 10.40
CA SER A 353 14.35 12.10 11.11
C SER A 353 15.00 13.23 11.92
N ASN A 354 15.31 12.97 13.19
CA ASN A 354 15.88 13.93 14.14
C ASN A 354 15.08 15.25 14.27
N SER A 355 13.78 15.23 14.00
CA SER A 355 12.93 16.43 14.05
C SER A 355 12.76 17.02 15.46
N GLY A 356 13.11 16.27 16.50
CA GLY A 356 12.70 16.52 17.87
C GLY A 356 11.20 16.29 18.07
N CYS A 357 10.74 16.50 19.31
CA CYS A 357 9.33 16.33 19.68
C CYS A 357 8.39 17.35 19.03
N GLY A 358 8.90 18.52 18.62
CA GLY A 358 8.08 19.61 18.08
C GLY A 358 7.26 19.21 16.86
N LEU A 359 7.81 18.36 15.97
CA LEU A 359 7.11 17.88 14.78
C LEU A 359 5.86 17.12 15.20
N LEU A 360 5.93 16.32 16.26
CA LEU A 360 4.84 15.44 16.70
C LEU A 360 3.88 16.17 17.64
N GLU A 361 4.37 17.07 18.50
CA GLU A 361 3.55 17.69 19.55
C GLU A 361 2.90 19.01 19.12
N LYS A 362 3.51 19.74 18.17
CA LYS A 362 3.04 21.05 17.71
C LYS A 362 2.46 21.00 16.30
N LYS A 363 1.70 22.04 15.94
CA LYS A 363 1.21 22.24 14.57
C LYS A 363 2.38 22.37 13.60
N CYS A 364 2.20 21.88 12.37
CA CYS A 364 3.19 22.00 11.29
C CYS A 364 3.46 23.47 10.91
N MET A 365 2.47 24.35 11.11
CA MET A 365 2.54 25.75 10.76
C MET A 365 1.77 26.60 11.78
N THR A 366 2.35 27.73 12.18
CA THR A 366 1.71 28.74 13.04
C THR A 366 1.90 30.10 12.39
N ASP A 367 0.80 30.85 12.20
CA ASP A 367 0.80 32.16 11.54
C ASP A 367 1.51 32.17 10.17
N GLY A 368 1.34 31.08 9.41
CA GLY A 368 1.97 30.90 8.11
C GLY A 368 3.46 30.54 8.15
N ILE A 369 4.06 30.33 9.32
CA ILE A 369 5.49 30.01 9.48
C ILE A 369 5.64 28.58 10.00
N SER A 370 6.54 27.80 9.39
CA SER A 370 6.88 26.44 9.80
C SER A 370 8.22 26.42 10.55
N GLU A 371 8.27 25.73 11.70
CA GLU A 371 9.54 25.38 12.37
C GLU A 371 10.34 24.31 11.59
N TYR A 372 9.70 23.70 10.57
CA TYR A 372 10.26 22.65 9.72
C TYR A 372 10.12 23.04 8.23
N PRO A 373 10.87 24.05 7.75
CA PRO A 373 10.74 24.56 6.37
C PRO A 373 11.14 23.54 5.30
N ASP A 374 12.00 22.58 5.63
CA ASP A 374 12.36 21.48 4.74
C ASP A 374 11.24 20.43 4.61
N LEU A 375 10.27 20.41 5.54
CA LEU A 375 9.14 19.50 5.55
C LEU A 375 7.84 20.17 5.11
N PHE A 376 7.56 21.42 5.51
CA PHE A 376 6.31 22.10 5.22
C PHE A 376 6.52 23.44 4.52
N CYS A 377 5.79 23.68 3.43
CA CYS A 377 5.86 24.93 2.66
C CYS A 377 4.57 25.76 2.75
N ASN A 378 4.75 27.08 2.61
CA ASN A 378 3.72 28.11 2.64
C ASN A 378 3.69 29.01 1.38
N GLN A 379 4.60 28.81 0.42
CA GLN A 379 4.64 29.54 -0.85
C GLN A 379 4.73 28.57 -2.03
N PHE A 380 4.10 28.93 -3.15
CA PHE A 380 4.40 28.32 -4.43
C PHE A 380 5.76 28.88 -4.87
N ASP A 381 6.80 28.05 -4.91
CA ASP A 381 8.03 28.48 -5.56
C ASP A 381 7.77 28.58 -7.07
N ASP A 382 7.59 29.81 -7.59
CA ASP A 382 7.64 30.12 -9.02
C ASP A 382 9.08 29.90 -9.52
N TYR A 383 9.48 28.65 -9.79
CA TYR A 383 10.78 28.35 -10.41
C TYR A 383 10.76 28.57 -11.93
N ALA A 384 10.65 29.82 -12.34
CA ALA A 384 11.19 30.29 -13.62
C ALA A 384 12.66 30.68 -13.43
N LYS A 385 13.57 29.69 -13.37
CA LYS A 385 15.00 29.70 -13.78
C LYS A 385 15.84 28.68 -12.99
N GLY A 386 16.08 27.52 -13.60
CA GLY A 386 17.43 26.94 -13.69
C GLY A 386 18.05 26.23 -12.49
N SER A 387 17.33 25.94 -11.40
CA SER A 387 17.81 25.03 -10.35
C SER A 387 16.70 24.06 -9.96
N ALA A 388 16.89 22.77 -10.25
CA ALA A 388 15.90 21.74 -9.96
C ALA A 388 15.91 21.38 -8.45
N ARG A 389 15.14 22.12 -7.65
CA ARG A 389 14.57 21.58 -6.41
C ARG A 389 13.08 21.35 -6.67
N MET A 390 12.73 20.11 -6.98
CA MET A 390 11.35 19.61 -7.01
C MET A 390 10.69 19.96 -5.66
N THR A 391 9.45 20.45 -5.63
CA THR A 391 8.79 20.85 -4.38
C THR A 391 8.66 19.65 -3.42
N VAL A 392 9.56 19.55 -2.42
CA VAL A 392 9.75 18.35 -1.55
C VAL A 392 8.82 18.35 -0.31
N CYS A 393 8.14 19.45 -0.04
CA CYS A 393 7.42 19.70 1.20
C CYS A 393 5.91 19.43 1.12
N LEU A 394 5.30 19.08 2.25
CA LEU A 394 3.86 18.92 2.40
C LEU A 394 3.20 20.28 2.58
N TRP A 395 2.15 20.56 1.81
CA TRP A 395 1.38 21.79 1.93
C TRP A 395 0.55 21.78 3.23
N ALA A 396 0.75 22.80 4.06
CA ALA A 396 0.12 22.90 5.38
C ALA A 396 -1.39 23.16 5.34
N SER A 397 -1.97 23.49 4.18
CA SER A 397 -3.43 23.61 3.99
C SER A 397 -4.16 22.26 3.92
N VAL A 398 -3.44 21.14 4.04
CA VAL A 398 -3.95 19.76 3.93
C VAL A 398 -3.54 18.91 5.15
N THR A 399 -3.39 19.51 6.34
CA THR A 399 -2.98 18.77 7.56
C THR A 399 -3.76 19.12 8.80
#